data_AF-A0A3L7S6Y6-F1
#
_entry.id   AF-A0A3L7S6Y6-F1
#
_cell.length_a   1.000
_cell.length_b   1.000
_cell.length_c   1.000
_cell.angle_alpha   90.00
_cell.angle_beta   90.00
_cell.angle_gamma   90.00
#
_symmetry.space_group_name_H-M   'P 1'
#
loop_
_entity.id
_entity.type
_entity.pdbx_description
1 polymer ?
#
loop_
_entity_poly.entity_id
_entity_poly.type
_entity_poly.pdbx_seq_one_letter_code
_entity_poly.pdbx_strand_id
1 'polypeptide(L)'
;NNYHIDVSHLHSTVRFARSLTPGQPELGLARDLAEYGAQLSSQFQYPGEPPFTDFYAAHIQFFKYLLNENRDDALGYFQHLLENEPDQSSQAMIAYVMVDLLARTEQLDRALPIAEQYLVKADQDFAAAFAELCQKAGRYDVLMRSAHDRQDLVTYAAALVQQ
;
A
#
# COMPACT_ATOMS: atom_id res chain seq x y z
N ASN A 1 20.20 -30.39 -20.52
CA ASN A 1 19.01 -30.40 -19.63
C ASN A 1 18.33 -29.05 -19.68
N ASN A 2 17.37 -28.88 -20.59
CA ASN A 2 16.56 -27.67 -20.68
C ASN A 2 15.13 -28.05 -20.28
N TYR A 3 14.91 -28.27 -18.98
CA TYR A 3 13.56 -28.38 -18.44
C TYR A 3 12.98 -26.96 -18.43
N HIS A 4 11.91 -26.74 -19.18
CA HIS A 4 11.15 -25.50 -19.10
C HIS A 4 10.35 -25.53 -17.79
N ILE A 5 10.85 -24.82 -16.78
CA ILE A 5 10.15 -24.61 -15.52
C ILE A 5 9.42 -23.28 -15.63
N ASP A 6 8.10 -23.35 -15.77
CA ASP A 6 7.25 -22.17 -15.81
C ASP A 6 6.85 -21.76 -14.39
N VAL A 7 7.29 -20.57 -13.97
CA VAL A 7 6.99 -19.97 -12.67
C VAL A 7 5.96 -18.82 -12.79
N SER A 8 5.38 -18.60 -13.97
CA SER A 8 4.38 -17.57 -14.22
C SER A 8 3.14 -17.73 -13.35
N HIS A 9 2.74 -18.97 -13.07
CA HIS A 9 1.62 -19.26 -12.19
C HIS A 9 1.92 -18.87 -10.74
N LEU A 10 3.11 -19.21 -10.23
CA LEU A 10 3.55 -18.81 -8.89
C LEU A 10 3.55 -17.27 -8.76
N HIS A 11 4.15 -16.59 -9.73
CA HIS A 11 4.22 -15.13 -9.76
C HIS A 11 2.82 -14.50 -9.81
N SER A 12 1.93 -15.03 -10.65
CA SER A 12 0.54 -14.54 -10.74
C SER A 12 -0.23 -14.74 -9.44
N THR A 13 -0.10 -15.91 -8.82
CA THR A 13 -0.78 -16.24 -7.55
C THR A 13 -0.33 -15.32 -6.42
N VAL A 14 0.99 -15.11 -6.27
CA VAL A 14 1.54 -14.16 -5.28
C VAL A 14 1.00 -12.74 -5.54
N ARG A 15 0.95 -12.29 -6.80
CA ARG A 15 0.42 -10.96 -7.14
C ARG A 15 -1.07 -10.82 -6.81
N PHE A 16 -1.88 -11.84 -7.11
CA PHE A 16 -3.33 -11.82 -6.85
C PHE A 16 -3.67 -11.90 -5.36
N ALA A 17 -2.83 -12.56 -4.56
CA ALA A 17 -3.00 -12.65 -3.13
C ALA A 17 -2.91 -11.28 -2.41
N ARG A 18 -2.45 -10.21 -3.08
CA ARG A 18 -2.57 -8.84 -2.54
C ARG A 18 -4.01 -8.36 -2.34
N SER A 19 -5.00 -9.06 -2.91
CA SER A 19 -6.42 -8.77 -2.65
C SER A 19 -6.93 -9.31 -1.31
N LEU A 20 -6.13 -10.15 -0.63
CA LEU A 20 -6.48 -10.70 0.68
C LEU A 20 -6.52 -9.63 1.77
N THR A 21 -7.37 -9.84 2.78
CA THR A 21 -7.57 -8.96 3.92
C THR A 21 -7.08 -9.60 5.23
N PRO A 22 -6.71 -8.80 6.25
CA PRO A 22 -6.28 -9.33 7.54
C PRO A 22 -7.27 -10.34 8.13
N GLY A 23 -6.74 -11.43 8.69
CA GLY A 23 -7.53 -12.52 9.28
C GLY A 23 -7.91 -13.66 8.33
N GLN A 24 -7.67 -13.52 7.02
CA GLN A 24 -7.86 -14.62 6.07
C GLN A 24 -6.74 -15.67 6.21
N PRO A 25 -7.07 -16.98 6.33
CA PRO A 25 -6.08 -18.03 6.53
C PRO A 25 -5.10 -18.18 5.35
N GLU A 26 -5.51 -17.81 4.14
CA GLU A 26 -4.70 -17.88 2.92
C GLU A 26 -3.53 -16.89 2.92
N LEU A 27 -3.52 -15.86 3.78
CA LEU A 27 -2.41 -14.90 3.86
C LEU A 27 -1.08 -15.56 4.23
N GLY A 28 -1.11 -16.54 5.15
CA GLY A 28 0.08 -17.30 5.51
C GLY A 28 0.63 -18.09 4.32
N LEU A 29 -0.26 -18.74 3.56
CA LEU A 29 0.11 -19.47 2.35
C LEU A 29 0.68 -18.53 1.28
N ALA A 30 0.12 -17.34 1.12
CA ALA A 30 0.61 -16.34 0.17
C ALA A 30 2.03 -15.86 0.52
N ARG A 31 2.30 -15.62 1.81
CA ARG A 31 3.66 -15.34 2.31
C ARG A 31 4.60 -16.50 2.01
N ASP A 32 4.21 -17.74 2.34
CA ASP A 32 5.07 -18.92 2.14
C ASP A 32 5.38 -19.15 0.66
N LEU A 33 4.42 -18.91 -0.23
CA LEU A 33 4.64 -18.94 -1.68
C LEU A 33 5.62 -17.86 -2.15
N ALA A 34 5.55 -16.66 -1.56
CA ALA A 34 6.50 -15.60 -1.86
C ALA A 34 7.92 -15.93 -1.35
N GLU A 35 8.03 -16.51 -0.15
CA GLU A 35 9.30 -17.00 0.41
C GLU A 35 9.89 -18.14 -0.45
N TYR A 36 9.06 -19.08 -0.90
CA TYR A 36 9.47 -20.11 -1.84
C TYR A 36 10.00 -19.51 -3.15
N GLY A 37 9.29 -18.54 -3.71
CA GLY A 37 9.72 -17.82 -4.91
C GLY A 37 11.06 -17.11 -4.75
N ALA A 38 11.30 -16.50 -3.59
CA ALA A 38 12.57 -15.84 -3.26
C ALA A 38 13.76 -16.80 -3.15
N GLN A 39 13.51 -18.10 -2.94
CA GLN A 39 14.56 -19.13 -2.86
C GLN A 39 14.87 -19.78 -4.21
N LEU A 40 14.10 -19.50 -5.27
CA LEU A 40 14.39 -20.01 -6.61
C LEU A 40 15.71 -19.42 -7.14
N SER A 41 16.31 -20.06 -8.15
CA SER A 41 17.43 -19.44 -8.87
C SER A 41 17.00 -18.08 -9.46
N SER A 42 17.90 -17.10 -9.48
CA SER A 42 17.61 -15.73 -9.94
C SER A 42 17.03 -15.67 -11.35
N GLN A 43 17.36 -16.63 -12.22
CA GLN A 43 16.78 -16.75 -13.56
C GLN A 43 15.26 -17.00 -13.58
N PHE A 44 14.68 -17.44 -12.46
CA PHE A 44 13.26 -17.67 -12.25
C PHE A 44 12.61 -16.59 -11.36
N GLN A 45 13.37 -15.59 -10.91
CA GLN A 45 12.86 -14.48 -10.12
C GLN A 45 12.63 -13.28 -11.03
N TYR A 46 11.50 -13.28 -11.74
CA TYR A 46 11.15 -12.17 -12.62
C TYR A 46 10.88 -10.90 -11.78
N PRO A 47 11.43 -9.73 -12.18
CA PRO A 47 11.13 -8.48 -11.50
C PRO A 47 9.65 -8.12 -11.67
N GLY A 48 9.12 -7.39 -10.70
CA GLY A 48 7.79 -6.80 -10.79
C GLY A 48 7.84 -5.37 -11.30
N GLU A 49 6.68 -4.72 -11.26
CA GLU A 49 6.54 -3.28 -11.50
C GLU A 49 6.58 -2.53 -10.16
N PRO A 50 7.03 -1.27 -10.13
CA PRO A 50 6.91 -0.42 -8.94
C PRO A 50 5.49 -0.43 -8.36
N PRO A 51 5.31 -0.50 -7.02
CA PRO A 51 6.34 -0.52 -5.97
C PRO A 51 6.85 -1.93 -5.60
N PHE A 52 6.60 -2.94 -6.44
CA PHE A 52 6.98 -4.35 -6.23
C PHE A 52 8.09 -4.82 -7.18
N THR A 53 9.06 -3.94 -7.50
CA THR A 53 10.18 -4.26 -8.41
C THR A 53 10.96 -5.48 -7.92
N ASP A 54 11.37 -5.49 -6.65
CA ASP A 54 11.91 -6.67 -5.97
C ASP A 54 10.75 -7.62 -5.59
N PHE A 55 10.21 -8.30 -6.59
CA PHE A 55 8.89 -8.93 -6.56
C PHE A 55 8.63 -9.72 -5.28
N TYR A 56 9.40 -10.78 -5.01
CA TYR A 56 9.12 -11.62 -3.85
C TYR A 56 9.42 -10.90 -2.53
N ALA A 57 10.49 -10.11 -2.44
CA ALA A 57 10.83 -9.38 -1.22
C ALA A 57 9.72 -8.40 -0.82
N ALA A 58 9.22 -7.61 -1.76
CA ALA A 58 8.13 -6.66 -1.53
C ALA A 58 6.82 -7.37 -1.14
N HIS A 59 6.48 -8.49 -1.78
CA HIS A 59 5.29 -9.27 -1.41
C HIS A 59 5.40 -9.92 -0.03
N ILE A 60 6.59 -10.41 0.35
CA ILE A 60 6.84 -10.95 1.70
C ILE A 60 6.56 -9.88 2.75
N GLN A 61 7.06 -8.65 2.58
CA GLN A 61 6.80 -7.56 3.52
C GLN A 61 5.31 -7.16 3.54
N PHE A 62 4.68 -7.08 2.37
CA PHE A 62 3.23 -6.83 2.26
C PHE A 62 2.41 -7.85 3.08
N PHE A 63 2.68 -9.15 2.92
CA PHE A 63 1.93 -10.19 3.64
C PHE A 63 2.28 -10.23 5.12
N LYS A 64 3.55 -10.06 5.51
CA LYS A 64 3.97 -9.95 6.92
C LYS A 64 3.22 -8.83 7.65
N TYR A 65 3.08 -7.67 7.00
CA TYR A 65 2.32 -6.56 7.55
C TYR A 65 0.85 -6.95 7.86
N LEU A 66 0.17 -7.56 6.88
CA LEU A 66 -1.23 -8.01 7.01
C LEU A 66 -1.41 -9.13 8.04
N LEU A 67 -0.41 -10.01 8.19
CA LEU A 67 -0.36 -11.08 9.19
C LEU A 67 -0.02 -10.59 10.61
N ASN A 68 0.29 -9.30 10.77
CA ASN A 68 0.80 -8.73 12.02
C ASN A 68 2.15 -9.33 12.47
N GLU A 69 2.99 -9.71 11.52
CA GLU A 69 4.33 -10.26 11.76
C GLU A 69 5.38 -9.19 11.52
N ASN A 70 6.06 -8.72 12.58
CA ASN A 70 7.05 -7.64 12.50
C ASN A 70 6.52 -6.43 11.70
N ARG A 71 5.30 -6.00 12.02
CA ARG A 71 4.52 -5.05 11.23
C ARG A 71 5.26 -3.74 10.94
N ASP A 72 5.98 -3.19 11.91
CA ASP A 72 6.71 -1.93 11.71
C ASP A 72 7.91 -2.09 10.79
N ASP A 73 8.65 -3.20 10.86
CA ASP A 73 9.74 -3.50 9.92
C ASP A 73 9.18 -3.70 8.49
N ALA A 74 8.05 -4.39 8.38
CA ALA A 74 7.39 -4.64 7.11
C ALA A 74 6.88 -3.35 6.44
N LEU A 75 6.33 -2.41 7.21
CA LEU A 75 5.98 -1.09 6.69
C LEU A 75 7.24 -0.25 6.41
N GLY A 76 8.28 -0.40 7.24
CA GLY A 76 9.57 0.25 7.10
C GLY A 76 10.25 -0.05 5.77
N TYR A 77 10.03 -1.24 5.20
CA TYR A 77 10.47 -1.57 3.85
C TYR A 77 9.90 -0.61 2.80
N PHE A 78 8.58 -0.38 2.80
CA PHE A 78 7.94 0.54 1.86
C PHE A 78 8.27 2.00 2.16
N GLN A 79 8.44 2.35 3.44
CA GLN A 79 8.92 3.67 3.84
C GLN A 79 10.31 3.95 3.24
N HIS A 80 11.22 2.97 3.32
CA HIS A 80 12.55 3.09 2.75
C HIS A 80 12.49 3.24 1.22
N LEU A 81 11.62 2.48 0.54
CA LEU A 81 11.40 2.65 -0.90
C LEU A 81 10.91 4.08 -1.22
N LEU A 82 9.94 4.58 -0.45
CA LEU A 82 9.37 5.92 -0.64
C LEU A 82 10.43 7.03 -0.48
N GLU A 83 11.29 6.92 0.53
CA GLU A 83 12.34 7.90 0.82
C GLU A 83 13.46 7.95 -0.23
N ASN A 84 13.69 6.84 -0.95
CA ASN A 84 14.75 6.71 -1.94
C ASN A 84 14.24 6.85 -3.39
N GLU A 85 12.93 7.02 -3.59
CA GLU A 85 12.35 7.18 -4.92
C GLU A 85 12.34 8.67 -5.32
N PRO A 86 13.09 9.09 -6.36
CA PRO A 86 13.09 10.48 -6.82
C PRO A 86 11.85 10.88 -7.64
N ASP A 87 11.17 9.94 -8.28
CA ASP A 87 10.03 10.23 -9.15
C ASP A 87 8.72 10.36 -8.35
N GLN A 88 8.05 11.51 -8.49
CA GLN A 88 6.83 11.81 -7.73
C GLN A 88 5.67 10.84 -8.04
N SER A 89 5.57 10.37 -9.29
CA SER A 89 4.54 9.39 -9.68
C SER A 89 4.77 8.05 -8.99
N SER A 90 6.02 7.59 -8.97
CA SER A 90 6.45 6.36 -8.30
C SER A 90 6.31 6.48 -6.77
N GLN A 91 6.63 7.63 -6.18
CA GLN A 91 6.35 7.94 -4.78
C GLN A 91 4.85 7.80 -4.45
N ALA A 92 3.97 8.32 -5.31
CA ALA A 92 2.52 8.19 -5.12
C ALA A 92 2.07 6.72 -5.16
N MET A 93 2.65 5.90 -6.05
CA MET A 93 2.34 4.45 -6.10
C MET A 93 2.79 3.71 -4.83
N ILE A 94 3.97 4.03 -4.30
CA ILE A 94 4.47 3.45 -3.04
C ILE A 94 3.57 3.89 -1.87
N ALA A 95 3.27 5.19 -1.78
CA ALA A 95 2.42 5.75 -0.75
C ALA A 95 1.00 5.15 -0.77
N TYR A 96 0.46 4.85 -1.96
CA TYR A 96 -0.84 4.19 -2.10
C TYR A 96 -0.83 2.82 -1.42
N VAL A 97 0.22 2.01 -1.63
CA VAL A 97 0.36 0.71 -0.97
C VAL A 97 0.46 0.85 0.55
N MET A 98 1.22 1.84 1.04
CA MET A 98 1.34 2.10 2.48
C MET A 98 -0.02 2.50 3.10
N VAL A 99 -0.74 3.40 2.45
CA VAL A 99 -2.07 3.84 2.90
C VAL A 99 -3.08 2.68 2.87
N ASP A 100 -3.05 1.84 1.84
CA ASP A 100 -3.90 0.64 1.73
C ASP A 100 -3.62 -0.36 2.87
N LEU A 101 -2.34 -0.68 3.14
CA LEU A 101 -1.94 -1.54 4.26
C LEU A 101 -2.43 -0.98 5.61
N LEU A 102 -2.20 0.31 5.86
CA LEU A 102 -2.62 1.00 7.08
C LEU A 102 -4.15 1.00 7.22
N ALA A 103 -4.87 1.28 6.13
CA ALA A 103 -6.34 1.30 6.12
C ALA A 103 -6.94 -0.09 6.38
N ARG A 104 -6.40 -1.16 5.76
CA ARG A 104 -6.85 -2.54 5.98
C ARG A 104 -6.64 -3.03 7.41
N THR A 105 -5.72 -2.41 8.14
CA THR A 105 -5.39 -2.75 9.54
C THR A 105 -5.90 -1.70 10.54
N GLU A 106 -6.83 -0.83 10.11
CA GLU A 106 -7.48 0.21 10.91
C GLU A 106 -6.51 1.25 11.55
N GLN A 107 -5.29 1.38 11.02
CA GLN A 107 -4.30 2.35 11.48
C GLN A 107 -4.43 3.69 10.75
N LEU A 108 -5.63 4.27 10.79
CA LEU A 108 -6.01 5.41 9.97
C LEU A 108 -5.21 6.68 10.33
N ASP A 109 -4.88 6.89 11.60
CA ASP A 109 -4.06 8.05 12.03
C ASP A 109 -2.67 8.07 11.41
N ARG A 110 -2.09 6.89 11.13
CA ARG A 110 -0.81 6.76 10.41
C ARG A 110 -0.99 6.91 8.90
N ALA A 111 -2.15 6.53 8.37
CA ALA A 111 -2.44 6.58 6.92
C ALA A 111 -2.66 8.02 6.41
N LEU A 112 -3.39 8.83 7.18
CA LEU A 112 -3.76 10.20 6.80
C LEU A 112 -2.58 11.10 6.39
N PRO A 113 -1.50 11.24 7.18
CA PRO A 113 -0.38 12.11 6.79
C PRO A 113 0.30 11.65 5.50
N ILE A 114 0.40 10.34 5.27
CA ILE A 114 0.99 9.78 4.04
C ILE A 114 0.08 10.10 2.84
N ALA A 115 -1.23 9.89 2.98
CA ALA A 115 -2.19 10.17 1.92
C ALA A 115 -2.23 11.66 1.56
N GLU A 116 -2.24 12.54 2.57
CA GLU A 116 -2.23 13.99 2.35
C GLU A 116 -0.94 14.45 1.65
N GLN A 117 0.21 13.93 2.06
CA GLN A 117 1.51 14.35 1.54
C GLN A 117 1.80 13.82 0.13
N TYR A 118 1.51 12.55 -0.14
CA TYR A 118 2.00 11.86 -1.33
C TYR A 118 0.91 11.51 -2.34
N LEU A 119 -0.36 11.48 -1.94
CA LEU A 119 -1.47 11.18 -2.86
C LEU A 119 -2.19 12.46 -3.27
N VAL A 120 -2.79 13.17 -2.31
CA VAL A 120 -3.61 14.36 -2.60
C VAL A 120 -2.80 15.51 -3.22
N LYS A 121 -1.54 15.68 -2.78
CA LYS A 121 -0.64 16.69 -3.37
C LYS A 121 -0.10 16.29 -4.74
N ALA A 122 -0.01 14.99 -5.02
CA ALA A 122 0.45 14.50 -6.32
C ALA A 122 -0.65 14.57 -7.38
N ASP A 123 -1.87 14.19 -7.01
CA ASP A 123 -3.03 14.20 -7.89
C ASP A 123 -4.32 14.47 -7.10
N GLN A 124 -5.11 15.44 -7.58
CA GLN A 124 -6.38 15.82 -6.95
C GLN A 124 -7.45 14.74 -7.11
N ASP A 125 -7.29 13.79 -8.04
CA ASP A 125 -8.22 12.66 -8.19
C ASP A 125 -8.28 11.78 -6.93
N PHE A 126 -7.24 11.81 -6.08
CA PHE A 126 -7.26 11.13 -4.77
C PHE A 126 -8.05 11.88 -3.69
N ALA A 127 -8.54 13.10 -3.93
CA ALA A 127 -9.19 13.91 -2.90
C ALA A 127 -10.47 13.26 -2.35
N ALA A 128 -11.27 12.60 -3.20
CA ALA A 128 -12.48 11.90 -2.76
C ALA A 128 -12.14 10.71 -1.85
N ALA A 129 -11.17 9.88 -2.25
CA ALA A 129 -10.70 8.75 -1.44
C ALA A 129 -10.08 9.22 -0.11
N PHE A 130 -9.37 10.35 -0.11
CA PHE A 130 -8.85 10.97 1.11
C PHE A 130 -9.95 11.48 2.03
N ALA A 131 -11.03 12.06 1.47
CA ALA A 131 -12.19 12.48 2.25
C ALA A 131 -12.87 11.28 2.93
N GLU A 132 -13.07 10.18 2.21
CA GLU A 132 -13.59 8.93 2.79
C GLU A 132 -12.68 8.39 3.91
N LEU A 133 -11.36 8.45 3.71
CA LEU A 133 -10.39 8.04 4.72
C LEU A 133 -10.48 8.90 5.99
N CYS A 134 -10.58 10.22 5.85
CA CYS A 134 -10.77 11.15 6.97
C CYS A 134 -12.08 10.87 7.72
N GLN A 135 -13.17 10.63 7.00
CA GLN A 135 -14.47 10.30 7.59
C GLN A 135 -14.40 8.99 8.38
N LYS A 136 -13.81 7.93 7.83
CA LYS A 136 -13.61 6.66 8.53
C LYS A 136 -12.76 6.81 9.79
N ALA A 137 -11.79 7.72 9.76
CA ALA A 137 -10.94 8.04 10.91
C ALA A 137 -11.61 8.97 11.94
N GLY A 138 -12.78 9.54 11.63
CA GLY A 138 -13.39 10.61 12.45
C GLY A 138 -12.56 11.91 12.47
N ARG A 139 -11.62 12.08 11.53
CA ARG A 139 -10.66 13.20 11.47
C ARG A 139 -11.17 14.32 10.56
N TYR A 140 -12.33 14.87 10.92
CA TYR A 140 -12.95 15.98 10.19
C TYR A 140 -12.11 17.27 10.26
N ASP A 141 -11.29 17.42 11.30
CA ASP A 141 -10.29 18.48 11.43
C ASP A 141 -9.30 18.49 10.25
N VAL A 142 -8.78 17.31 9.88
CA VAL A 142 -7.85 17.14 8.76
C VAL A 142 -8.57 17.37 7.43
N LEU A 143 -9.81 16.86 7.31
CA LEU A 143 -10.62 17.06 6.11
C LEU A 143 -10.90 18.53 5.83
N MET A 144 -11.26 19.31 6.85
CA MET A 144 -11.48 20.76 6.72
C MET A 144 -10.21 21.49 6.30
N ARG A 145 -9.06 21.21 6.93
CA ARG A 145 -7.79 21.84 6.55
C ARG A 145 -7.45 21.56 5.09
N SER A 146 -7.51 20.30 4.68
CA SER A 146 -7.23 19.90 3.30
C SER A 146 -8.21 20.50 2.30
N ALA A 147 -9.50 20.57 2.63
CA ALA A 147 -10.52 21.19 1.79
C ALA A 147 -10.32 22.70 1.65
N HIS A 148 -9.96 23.38 2.75
CA HIS A 148 -9.63 24.80 2.75
C HIS A 148 -8.41 25.10 1.87
N ASP A 149 -7.33 24.33 2.02
CA ASP A 149 -6.10 24.50 1.23
C ASP A 149 -6.34 24.28 -0.27
N ARG A 150 -7.32 23.43 -0.63
CA ARG A 150 -7.75 23.17 -2.02
C ARG A 150 -8.87 24.08 -2.52
N GLN A 151 -9.34 25.03 -1.71
CA GLN A 151 -10.50 25.88 -2.00
C GLN A 151 -11.80 25.10 -2.32
N ASP A 152 -11.92 23.88 -1.80
CA ASP A 152 -13.08 23.01 -1.94
C ASP A 152 -14.11 23.33 -0.83
N LEU A 153 -14.89 24.38 -1.07
CA LEU A 153 -15.88 24.88 -0.11
C LEU A 153 -17.00 23.88 0.20
N VAL A 154 -17.30 22.96 -0.72
CA VAL A 154 -18.34 21.95 -0.53
C VAL A 154 -17.88 20.92 0.49
N THR A 155 -16.68 20.36 0.31
CA THR A 155 -16.11 19.40 1.27
C THR A 155 -15.86 20.05 2.63
N TYR A 156 -15.42 21.32 2.64
CA TYR A 156 -15.25 22.08 3.88
C TYR A 156 -16.55 22.23 4.68
N ALA A 157 -17.63 22.66 4.02
CA ALA A 157 -18.94 22.82 4.66
C ALA A 157 -19.51 21.47 5.13
N ALA A 158 -19.33 20.41 4.35
CA ALA A 158 -19.77 19.06 4.74
C ALA A 158 -19.06 18.56 6.00
N ALA A 159 -17.75 18.80 6.13
CA ALA A 159 -16.98 18.43 7.31
C ALA A 159 -17.39 19.25 8.55
N LEU A 160 -17.74 20.53 8.39
CA LEU A 160 -18.17 21.41 9.48
C LEU A 160 -19.52 20.99 10.10
N VAL A 161 -20.42 20.38 9.33
CA VAL A 161 -21.72 19.88 9.82
C VAL A 161 -21.58 18.58 10.64
N GLN A 162 -20.48 17.85 10.50
CA GLN A 162 -20.25 16.57 11.17
C GLN A 162 -19.42 16.68 12.46
N GLN A 163 -18.96 17.89 12.81
CA GLN A 163 -18.41 18.20 14.14
C GLN A 163 -19.51 18.36 15.18
#